data_AF-A0A2M7GMN0-F1
#
_entry.id   AF-A0A2M7GMN0-F1
#
_cell.length_a   1.000
_cell.length_b   1.000
_cell.length_c   1.000
_cell.angle_alpha   90.00
_cell.angle_beta   90.00
_cell.angle_gamma   90.00
#
_symmetry.space_group_name_H-M   'P 1'
#
loop_
_entity.id
_entity.type
_entity.pdbx_description
1 polymer ?
#
loop_
_entity_poly.entity_id
_entity_poly.type
_entity_poly.pdbx_seq_one_letter_code
_entity_poly.pdbx_strand_id
1 'polypeptide(L)'
;FTIAGKSPFNHLIYPAPVVGGLGTHSTLDLGGGTKFGPDVEWLDITHPDQIDYRVDERRAASFYGAIRRYWPGLADGALQPGYTGVRPKLTNSQDKYAADFVIQGADRHGLASYVGLYGIESPGLTSSLAIAERVVRLTQ
;
A
#
# COMPACT_ATOMS: atom_id res chain seq x y z
N PHE A 1 3.90 -6.16 9.28
CA PHE A 1 4.08 -7.05 10.45
C PHE A 1 2.72 -7.44 11.03
N THR A 2 2.64 -8.53 11.77
CA THR A 2 1.43 -8.99 12.47
C THR A 2 1.73 -9.26 13.94
N ILE A 3 0.70 -9.59 14.72
CA ILE A 3 0.82 -10.16 16.06
C ILE A 3 0.05 -11.47 16.11
N ALA A 4 0.43 -12.37 17.02
CA ALA A 4 -0.30 -13.61 17.26
C ALA A 4 -1.62 -13.35 18.02
N GLY A 5 -2.65 -14.15 17.70
CA GLY A 5 -3.92 -14.14 18.40
C GLY A 5 -4.91 -13.09 17.89
N LYS A 6 -5.92 -12.81 18.72
CA LYS A 6 -6.99 -11.87 18.40
C LYS A 6 -6.47 -10.44 18.42
N SER A 7 -6.99 -9.62 17.52
CA SER A 7 -6.75 -8.19 17.51
C SER A 7 -7.05 -7.53 18.87
N PRO A 8 -6.18 -6.61 19.34
CA PRO A 8 -6.45 -5.74 20.48
C PRO A 8 -7.44 -4.60 20.13
N PHE A 9 -7.84 -4.48 18.86
CA PHE A 9 -8.74 -3.44 18.35
C PHE A 9 -9.98 -4.03 17.68
N ASN A 10 -11.10 -3.29 17.77
CA ASN A 10 -12.36 -3.62 17.08
C ASN A 10 -12.54 -2.86 15.75
N HIS A 11 -11.66 -1.89 15.47
CA HIS A 11 -11.71 -1.06 14.27
C HIS A 11 -10.31 -0.89 13.68
N LEU A 12 -10.26 -0.46 12.42
CA LEU A 12 -9.02 -0.06 11.77
C LEU A 12 -8.52 1.24 12.41
N ILE A 13 -7.21 1.35 12.63
CA ILE A 13 -6.59 2.56 13.19
C ILE A 13 -5.67 3.17 12.14
N TYR A 14 -5.95 4.43 11.80
CA TYR A 14 -5.16 5.24 10.86
C TYR A 14 -4.64 6.47 11.62
N PRO A 15 -3.36 6.50 12.02
CA PRO A 15 -2.77 7.70 12.59
C PRO A 15 -2.83 8.86 11.60
N ALA A 16 -2.96 10.09 12.10
CA ALA A 16 -2.90 11.27 11.25
C ALA A 16 -1.56 11.31 10.48
N PRO A 17 -1.57 11.76 9.20
CA PRO A 17 -0.34 11.92 8.43
C PRO A 17 0.63 12.86 9.15
N VAL A 18 1.90 12.48 9.25
CA VAL A 18 2.97 13.35 9.74
C VAL A 18 3.94 13.65 8.60
N VAL A 19 4.50 14.86 8.58
CA VAL A 19 5.50 15.25 7.58
C VAL A 19 6.69 14.29 7.68
N GLY A 20 6.97 13.55 6.60
CA GLY A 20 8.08 12.60 6.52
C GLY A 20 7.83 11.22 7.16
N GLY A 21 6.64 10.93 7.69
CA GLY A 21 6.34 9.62 8.28
C GLY A 21 5.04 9.03 7.76
N LEU A 22 5.10 7.76 7.32
CA LEU A 22 3.88 6.98 7.14
C LEU A 22 3.31 6.63 8.51
N GLY A 23 2.02 6.88 8.69
CA GLY A 23 1.28 6.25 9.77
C GLY A 23 1.25 4.74 9.52
N THR A 24 1.98 3.96 10.30
CA THR A 24 1.76 2.51 10.35
C THR A 24 0.32 2.28 10.80
N HIS A 25 -0.55 1.82 9.90
CA HIS A 25 -1.94 1.56 10.23
C HIS A 25 -2.05 0.24 10.99
N SER A 26 -3.15 0.10 11.73
CA SER A 26 -3.63 -1.19 12.20
C SER A 26 -4.85 -1.58 11.36
N THR A 27 -4.76 -2.70 10.65
CA THR A 27 -5.87 -3.27 9.89
C THR A 27 -6.26 -4.63 10.44
N LEU A 28 -7.53 -4.99 10.24
CA LEU A 28 -8.09 -6.28 10.63
C LEU A 28 -8.24 -7.15 9.40
N ASP A 29 -7.80 -8.39 9.48
CA ASP A 29 -8.25 -9.39 8.52
C ASP A 29 -9.64 -9.95 8.92
N LEU A 30 -10.24 -10.72 8.01
CA LEU A 30 -11.55 -11.33 8.23
C LEU A 30 -11.56 -12.39 9.34
N GLY A 31 -10.38 -12.90 9.74
CA GLY A 31 -10.21 -13.82 10.87
C GLY A 31 -10.07 -13.11 12.21
N GLY A 32 -10.08 -11.77 12.23
CA GLY A 32 -9.89 -10.97 13.44
C GLY A 32 -8.43 -10.81 13.86
N GLY A 33 -7.48 -11.18 13.00
CA GLY A 33 -6.05 -10.94 13.17
C GLY A 33 -5.69 -9.49 12.86
N THR A 34 -4.60 -8.99 13.47
CA THR A 34 -4.10 -7.63 13.22
C THR A 34 -2.90 -7.63 12.28
N LYS A 35 -2.96 -6.77 11.26
CA LYS A 35 -1.86 -6.45 10.36
C LYS A 35 -1.46 -5.00 10.55
N PHE A 36 -0.19 -4.79 10.87
CA PHE A 36 0.43 -3.48 10.96
C PHE A 36 1.16 -3.13 9.68
N GLY A 37 0.96 -1.89 9.24
CA GLY A 37 1.62 -1.33 8.07
C GLY A 37 0.65 -0.62 7.12
N PRO A 38 1.05 -0.47 5.85
CA PRO A 38 2.42 -0.66 5.38
C PRO A 38 3.33 0.49 5.84
N ASP A 39 4.63 0.26 5.81
CA ASP A 39 5.60 1.34 5.74
C ASP A 39 5.86 1.70 4.25
N VAL A 40 6.91 2.49 3.99
CA VAL A 40 7.35 2.79 2.62
C VAL A 40 8.83 2.49 2.46
N GLU A 41 9.14 1.93 1.32
CA GLU A 41 10.48 1.70 0.80
C GLU A 41 10.41 1.92 -0.71
N TRP A 42 11.32 2.75 -1.22
CA TRP A 42 11.51 2.90 -2.66
C TRP A 42 12.52 1.84 -3.11
N LEU A 43 12.12 1.03 -4.08
CA LEU A 43 12.96 -0.03 -4.62
C LEU A 43 13.85 0.53 -5.74
N ASP A 44 15.13 0.19 -5.71
CA ASP A 44 16.07 0.48 -6.79
C ASP A 44 16.05 -0.64 -7.83
N ILE A 45 14.97 -0.70 -8.60
CA ILE A 45 14.72 -1.71 -9.64
C ILE A 45 14.18 -1.06 -10.90
N THR A 46 14.42 -1.69 -12.04
CA THR A 46 13.97 -1.21 -13.36
C THR A 46 12.89 -2.09 -13.99
N HIS A 47 12.72 -3.32 -13.49
CA HIS A 47 11.76 -4.28 -14.03
C HIS A 47 11.07 -5.08 -12.92
N PRO A 48 9.77 -5.44 -13.06
CA PRO A 48 9.01 -6.12 -12.00
C PRO A 48 9.52 -7.50 -11.58
N ASP A 49 10.28 -8.21 -12.42
CA ASP A 49 10.89 -9.50 -12.09
C ASP A 49 12.02 -9.39 -11.07
N GLN A 50 12.55 -8.17 -10.83
CA GLN A 50 13.56 -7.88 -9.83
C GLN A 50 12.97 -7.65 -8.43
N ILE A 51 11.64 -7.64 -8.29
CA ILE A 51 10.99 -7.38 -7.00
C ILE A 51 11.29 -8.53 -6.03
N ASP A 52 11.95 -8.20 -4.92
CA ASP A 52 12.11 -9.09 -3.78
C ASP A 52 10.96 -8.87 -2.78
N TYR A 53 10.06 -9.86 -2.68
CA TYR A 53 8.92 -9.79 -1.77
C TYR A 53 9.24 -10.28 -0.34
N ARG A 54 10.48 -10.67 -0.04
CA ARG A 54 10.85 -11.10 1.31
C ARG A 54 10.65 -9.97 2.31
N VAL A 55 10.14 -10.31 3.49
CA VAL A 55 10.00 -9.36 4.59
C VAL A 55 11.36 -9.16 5.25
N ASP A 56 11.88 -7.93 5.23
CA ASP A 56 13.05 -7.57 6.02
C ASP A 56 12.66 -7.36 7.48
N GLU A 57 12.97 -8.36 8.33
CA GLU A 57 12.65 -8.34 9.76
C GLU A 57 13.28 -7.17 10.50
N ARG A 58 14.40 -6.62 10.01
CA ARG A 58 15.06 -5.45 10.63
C ARG A 58 14.16 -4.22 10.64
N ARG A 59 13.19 -4.15 9.73
CA ARG A 59 12.20 -3.06 9.67
C ARG A 59 11.21 -3.08 10.84
N ALA A 60 11.11 -4.18 11.59
CA ALA A 60 10.24 -4.26 12.77
C ALA A 60 10.53 -3.16 13.81
N ALA A 61 11.80 -2.74 13.95
CA ALA A 61 12.20 -1.73 14.92
C ALA A 61 11.45 -0.40 14.75
N SER A 62 11.23 0.06 13.51
CA SER A 62 10.49 1.30 13.25
C SER A 62 8.99 1.15 13.53
N PHE A 63 8.43 -0.06 13.35
CA PHE A 63 7.02 -0.34 13.64
C PHE A 63 6.71 -0.23 15.13
N TYR A 64 7.59 -0.71 16.02
CA TYR A 64 7.36 -0.59 17.47
C TYR A 64 7.13 0.86 17.89
N GLY A 65 8.00 1.77 17.46
CA GLY A 65 7.86 3.19 17.74
C GLY A 65 6.58 3.79 17.18
N ALA A 66 6.24 3.46 15.93
CA ALA A 66 5.05 3.98 15.27
C ALA A 66 3.74 3.47 15.91
N ILE A 67 3.66 2.17 16.21
CA ILE A 67 2.47 1.51 16.79
C ILE A 67 2.24 1.97 18.22
N ARG A 68 3.31 2.10 19.03
CA ARG A 68 3.19 2.52 20.44
C ARG A 68 2.58 3.90 20.64
N ARG A 69 2.53 4.74 19.59
CA ARG A 69 1.81 6.03 19.63
C ARG A 69 0.30 5.87 19.84
N TYR A 70 -0.31 4.80 19.33
CA TYR A 70 -1.74 4.52 19.51
C TYR A 70 -2.00 3.23 20.31
N TRP A 71 -0.98 2.41 20.54
CA TRP A 71 -1.07 1.23 21.40
C TRP A 71 0.20 1.06 22.26
N PRO A 72 0.33 1.84 23.36
CA PRO A 72 1.52 1.84 24.20
C PRO A 72 1.87 0.47 24.80
N GLY A 73 0.86 -0.39 25.00
CA GLY A 73 1.01 -1.73 25.59
C GLY A 73 1.56 -2.81 24.65
N LEU A 74 2.01 -2.48 23.43
CA LEU A 74 2.65 -3.43 22.52
C LEU A 74 3.94 -3.99 23.17
N ALA A 75 3.94 -5.29 23.47
CA ALA A 75 5.08 -6.00 24.06
C ALA A 75 6.27 -6.12 23.09
N ASP A 76 7.49 -6.06 23.62
CA ASP A 76 8.70 -6.32 22.85
C ASP A 76 8.68 -7.75 22.26
N GLY A 77 9.24 -7.94 21.06
CA GLY A 77 9.26 -9.23 20.38
C GLY A 77 7.90 -9.74 19.85
N ALA A 78 6.79 -9.03 20.08
CA ALA A 78 5.47 -9.48 19.63
C ALA A 78 5.23 -9.40 18.11
N LEU A 79 6.01 -8.61 17.36
CA LEU A 79 5.80 -8.43 15.92
C LEU A 79 6.36 -9.62 15.13
N GLN A 80 5.51 -10.24 14.32
CA GLN A 80 5.87 -11.33 13.41
C GLN A 80 5.95 -10.82 11.97
N PRO A 81 6.85 -11.39 11.14
CA PRO A 81 6.87 -11.11 9.71
C PRO A 81 5.50 -11.37 9.09
N GLY A 82 5.02 -10.40 8.32
CA GLY A 82 3.73 -10.50 7.64
C GLY A 82 3.95 -10.82 6.16
N TYR A 83 3.72 -9.82 5.33
CA TYR A 83 3.98 -9.87 3.90
C TYR A 83 4.39 -8.47 3.41
N THR A 84 4.91 -8.40 2.20
CA THR A 84 5.20 -7.14 1.51
C THR A 84 4.27 -6.99 0.29
N GLY A 85 4.16 -5.77 -0.22
CA GLY A 85 3.49 -5.48 -1.47
C GLY A 85 4.13 -4.25 -2.12
N VAL A 86 4.13 -4.20 -3.44
CA VAL A 86 4.73 -3.11 -4.21
C VAL A 86 3.63 -2.33 -4.92
N ARG A 87 3.70 -0.99 -4.82
CA ARG A 87 2.76 -0.09 -5.49
C ARG A 87 3.32 0.32 -6.85
N PRO A 88 2.53 0.28 -7.94
CA PRO A 88 2.98 0.81 -9.23
C PRO A 88 2.96 2.34 -9.16
N LYS A 89 4.12 2.97 -9.01
CA LYS A 89 4.25 4.43 -8.90
C LYS A 89 4.52 5.07 -10.26
N LEU A 90 3.92 6.24 -10.50
CA LEU A 90 4.22 7.12 -11.64
C LEU A 90 5.16 8.28 -11.30
N THR A 91 5.50 8.40 -10.02
CA THR A 91 6.38 9.40 -9.42
C THR A 91 7.50 8.70 -8.68
N ASN A 92 8.59 9.41 -8.40
CA ASN A 92 9.73 8.92 -7.64
C ASN A 92 9.79 9.54 -6.23
N SER A 93 10.80 9.14 -5.45
CA SER A 93 11.00 9.58 -4.07
C SER A 93 11.25 11.08 -3.88
N GLN A 94 11.63 11.78 -4.95
CA GLN A 94 11.92 13.22 -4.94
C GLN A 94 10.70 14.07 -5.30
N ASP A 95 9.64 13.45 -5.83
CA ASP A 95 8.43 14.18 -6.21
C ASP A 95 7.64 14.62 -4.99
N LYS A 96 7.20 15.88 -5.00
CA LYS A 96 6.47 16.50 -3.88
C LYS A 96 5.06 15.92 -3.70
N TYR A 97 4.44 15.45 -4.78
CA TYR A 97 3.06 14.99 -4.81
C TYR A 97 2.98 13.62 -5.49
N ALA A 98 2.13 12.75 -4.96
CA ALA A 98 1.75 11.53 -5.66
C ALA A 98 0.97 11.88 -6.94
N ALA A 99 1.22 11.13 -8.01
CA ALA A 99 0.41 11.22 -9.23
C ALA A 99 -0.95 10.55 -9.03
N ASP A 100 -1.94 11.02 -9.78
CA ASP A 100 -3.24 10.35 -9.91
C ASP A 100 -3.14 9.10 -10.81
N PHE A 101 -4.19 8.28 -10.81
CA PHE A 101 -4.33 7.17 -11.75
C PHE A 101 -4.33 7.67 -13.18
N VAL A 102 -3.65 6.96 -14.07
CA VAL A 102 -3.67 7.25 -15.50
C VAL A 102 -4.42 6.13 -16.22
N ILE A 103 -5.62 6.47 -16.73
CA ILE A 103 -6.46 5.57 -17.52
C ILE A 103 -6.69 6.23 -18.89
N GLN A 104 -6.09 5.65 -19.92
CA GLN A 104 -6.00 6.26 -21.26
C GLN A 104 -6.44 5.29 -22.35
N GLY A 105 -7.18 5.79 -23.34
CA GLY A 105 -7.58 5.05 -24.53
C GLY A 105 -6.99 5.65 -25.82
N ALA A 106 -7.54 5.21 -26.95
CA ALA A 106 -7.05 5.56 -28.28
C ALA A 106 -6.98 7.08 -28.55
N ASP A 107 -7.82 7.87 -27.88
CA ASP A 107 -7.82 9.35 -27.96
C ASP A 107 -6.51 9.97 -27.47
N ARG A 108 -5.75 9.27 -26.61
CA ARG A 108 -4.48 9.75 -26.05
C ARG A 108 -3.25 9.20 -26.75
N HIS A 109 -3.27 7.94 -27.17
CA HIS A 109 -2.09 7.25 -27.72
C HIS A 109 -2.27 6.75 -29.16
N GLY A 110 -3.45 6.87 -29.77
CA GLY A 110 -3.69 6.51 -31.18
C GLY A 110 -3.82 5.02 -31.48
N LEU A 111 -3.93 4.15 -30.47
CA LEU A 111 -4.02 2.70 -30.64
C LEU A 111 -5.44 2.20 -30.34
N ALA A 112 -6.20 1.82 -31.36
CA ALA A 112 -7.63 1.51 -31.23
C ALA A 112 -7.95 0.35 -30.29
N SER A 113 -7.06 -0.65 -30.18
CA SER A 113 -7.30 -1.88 -29.40
C SER A 113 -6.52 -1.94 -28.09
N TYR A 114 -6.09 -0.78 -27.56
CA TYR A 114 -5.31 -0.70 -26.34
C TYR A 114 -5.92 0.31 -25.36
N VAL A 115 -5.97 -0.06 -24.09
CA VAL A 115 -6.27 0.85 -22.97
C VAL A 115 -5.18 0.69 -21.93
N GLY A 116 -4.51 1.80 -21.60
CA GLY A 116 -3.44 1.83 -20.61
C GLY A 116 -3.97 2.17 -19.22
N LEU A 117 -3.65 1.35 -18.24
CA LEU A 117 -3.91 1.60 -16.82
C LEU A 117 -2.57 1.68 -16.10
N TYR A 118 -2.18 2.87 -15.69
CA TYR A 118 -0.90 3.11 -15.03
C TYR A 118 -1.09 3.77 -13.69
N GLY A 119 -0.20 3.48 -12.75
CA GLY A 119 -0.24 4.10 -11.43
C GLY A 119 -1.40 3.65 -10.56
N ILE A 120 -2.04 2.50 -10.85
CA ILE A 120 -3.21 2.01 -10.09
C ILE A 120 -2.73 1.45 -8.73
N GLU A 121 -2.35 2.36 -7.84
CA GLU A 121 -2.03 2.08 -6.44
C GLU A 121 -3.28 2.17 -5.55
N SER A 122 -3.16 2.46 -4.25
CA SER A 122 -4.33 2.72 -3.40
C SER A 122 -5.03 4.03 -3.83
N PRO A 123 -6.37 4.08 -3.93
CA PRO A 123 -7.37 3.08 -3.51
C PRO A 123 -7.90 2.17 -4.65
N GLY A 124 -7.03 1.62 -5.50
CA GLY A 124 -7.39 0.89 -6.73
C GLY A 124 -8.30 -0.32 -6.53
N LEU A 125 -8.17 -1.06 -5.42
CA LEU A 125 -9.11 -2.13 -5.09
C LEU A 125 -10.52 -1.58 -4.84
N THR A 126 -10.64 -0.54 -4.02
CA THR A 126 -11.91 0.12 -3.72
C THR A 126 -12.53 0.73 -4.98
N SER A 127 -11.72 1.28 -5.87
CA SER A 127 -12.16 1.92 -7.12
C SER A 127 -12.29 0.96 -8.31
N SER A 128 -12.04 -0.34 -8.13
CA SER A 128 -11.89 -1.31 -9.23
C SER A 128 -13.09 -1.36 -10.19
N LEU A 129 -14.32 -1.32 -9.67
CA LEU A 129 -15.53 -1.34 -10.50
C LEU A 129 -15.68 -0.04 -11.32
N ALA A 130 -15.43 1.12 -10.70
CA ALA A 130 -15.46 2.40 -11.40
C ALA A 130 -14.36 2.52 -12.46
N ILE A 131 -13.18 1.93 -12.19
CA ILE A 131 -12.10 1.79 -13.18
C ILE A 131 -12.59 0.96 -14.36
N ALA A 132 -13.21 -0.19 -14.11
CA ALA A 132 -13.74 -1.05 -15.18
C ALA A 132 -14.79 -0.32 -16.04
N GLU A 133 -15.71 0.42 -15.43
CA GLU A 133 -16.68 1.25 -16.18
C GLU A 133 -16.00 2.33 -17.03
N ARG A 134 -14.94 2.97 -16.52
CA ARG A 134 -14.15 3.94 -17.28
C ARG A 134 -13.48 3.28 -18.49
N VAL A 135 -12.95 2.07 -18.31
CA VAL A 135 -12.35 1.30 -19.41
C VAL A 135 -13.40 1.00 -20.49
N VAL A 136 -14.59 0.52 -20.12
CA VAL A 136 -15.68 0.25 -21.10
C VAL A 136 -16.01 1.50 -21.92
N ARG A 137 -16.14 2.67 -21.28
CA ARG A 137 -16.41 3.95 -21.96
C ARG A 137 -15.32 4.41 -22.92
N LEU A 138 -14.08 3.95 -22.74
CA LEU A 138 -12.95 4.27 -23.63
C LEU A 138 -12.86 3.32 -24.84
N THR A 139 -13.59 2.21 -24.80
CA THR A 139 -13.57 1.16 -25.84
C THR A 139 -14.83 1.12 -26.70
N GLN A 140 -15.83 1.94 -26.37
CA GLN A 140 -17.04 2.15 -27.18
C GLN A 140 -16.82 3.32 -28.14
#